data_AF-A0A401HQ93-F1
#
_entry.id   AF-A0A401HQ93-F1
#
_cell.length_a   1.000
_cell.length_b   1.000
_cell.length_c   1.000
_cell.angle_alpha   90.00
_cell.angle_beta   90.00
_cell.angle_gamma   90.00
#
_symmetry.space_group_name_H-M   'P 1'
#
loop_
_entity.id
_entity.type
_entity.pdbx_description
1 polymer ?
#
loop_
_entity_poly.entity_id
_entity_poly.type
_entity_poly.pdbx_seq_one_letter_code
_entity_poly.pdbx_strand_id
1 'polypeptide(L)'
;MPKMILPPRLTMALGGYIRETVVPYSKDEAEPFPYRNVIVGNPTDKPVKIDVPVYDKEWIDRHRKLGLIVVPVKVEDDFVGLFNMVRKKVKGSK
;
A
#
# COMPACT_ATOMS: atom_id res chain seq x y z
N MET A 1 -6.92 -2.82 25.35
CA MET A 1 -7.20 -2.90 23.90
C MET A 1 -8.56 -3.57 23.72
N PRO A 2 -9.51 -2.98 22.97
CA PRO A 2 -10.74 -3.69 22.63
C PRO A 2 -10.40 -4.96 21.84
N LYS A 3 -10.98 -6.10 22.24
CA LYS A 3 -10.83 -7.37 21.54
C LYS A 3 -11.91 -7.42 20.44
N MET A 4 -11.51 -7.34 19.17
CA MET A 4 -12.40 -7.41 18.02
C MET A 4 -11.93 -8.52 17.07
N ILE A 5 -12.86 -9.32 16.57
CA ILE A 5 -12.62 -10.26 15.48
C ILE A 5 -13.25 -9.67 14.22
N LEU A 6 -12.43 -9.41 13.19
CA LEU A 6 -12.93 -9.00 11.88
C LEU A 6 -12.84 -10.19 10.93
N PRO A 7 -13.97 -10.80 10.51
CA PRO A 7 -13.98 -11.85 9.51
C PRO A 7 -13.27 -11.41 8.21
N PRO A 8 -12.54 -12.32 7.55
CA PRO A 8 -11.89 -12.07 6.27
C PRO A 8 -12.79 -11.43 5.21
N ARG A 9 -14.02 -11.92 5.09
CA ARG A 9 -15.03 -11.40 4.15
C ARG A 9 -15.37 -9.93 4.40
N LEU A 10 -15.43 -9.49 5.67
CA LEU A 10 -15.67 -8.10 6.00
C LEU A 10 -14.46 -7.21 5.69
N THR A 11 -13.24 -7.71 5.88
CA THR A 11 -12.01 -7.01 5.49
C THR A 11 -12.00 -6.70 3.99
N MET A 12 -12.34 -7.70 3.17
CA MET A 12 -12.39 -7.53 1.71
C MET A 12 -13.54 -6.64 1.26
N ALA A 13 -14.73 -6.77 1.87
CA ALA A 13 -15.90 -5.95 1.53
C ALA A 13 -15.68 -4.45 1.81
N LEU A 14 -14.84 -4.11 2.78
CA LEU A 14 -14.46 -2.73 3.12
C LEU A 14 -13.31 -2.19 2.24
N GLY A 15 -12.93 -2.90 1.18
CA GLY A 15 -11.85 -2.51 0.27
C GLY A 15 -10.45 -2.81 0.80
N GLY A 16 -10.34 -3.58 1.88
CA GLY A 16 -9.08 -4.14 2.34
C GLY A 16 -8.73 -5.43 1.59
N TYR A 17 -7.55 -5.97 1.87
CA TYR A 17 -7.13 -7.29 1.39
C TYR A 17 -6.43 -8.02 2.52
N ILE A 18 -6.50 -9.35 2.46
CA ILE A 18 -5.68 -10.23 3.31
C ILE A 18 -4.57 -10.76 2.42
N ARG A 19 -3.35 -10.66 2.92
CA ARG A 19 -2.17 -11.16 2.22
C ARG A 19 -1.23 -11.83 3.22
N GLU A 20 -0.37 -12.67 2.70
CA GLU A 20 0.74 -13.23 3.43
C GLU A 20 1.74 -12.13 3.82
N THR A 21 2.37 -12.27 4.99
CA THR A 21 3.36 -11.33 5.51
C THR A 21 4.78 -11.60 5.01
N VAL A 22 4.95 -12.68 4.25
CA VAL A 22 6.22 -13.11 3.66
C VAL A 22 6.09 -13.17 2.14
N VAL A 23 7.20 -13.01 1.43
CA VAL A 23 7.29 -13.18 -0.02
C VAL A 23 7.62 -14.66 -0.29
N PRO A 24 6.66 -15.49 -0.72
CA PRO A 24 6.85 -16.95 -0.72
C PRO A 24 7.63 -17.47 -1.93
N TYR A 25 8.20 -16.60 -2.77
CA TYR A 25 8.79 -16.97 -4.08
C TYR A 25 10.23 -16.47 -4.31
N SER A 26 10.96 -16.03 -3.27
CA SER A 26 12.41 -15.81 -3.35
C SER A 26 13.16 -17.14 -3.27
N LYS A 27 14.22 -17.29 -4.09
CA LYS A 27 14.97 -18.56 -4.24
C LYS A 27 15.58 -19.11 -2.95
N ASP A 28 15.87 -18.25 -1.98
CA ASP A 28 16.76 -18.61 -0.87
C ASP A 28 16.17 -18.42 0.54
N GLU A 29 15.04 -17.74 0.74
CA GLU A 29 14.32 -17.68 2.03
C GLU A 29 13.06 -16.80 1.88
N ALA A 30 11.98 -17.10 2.62
CA ALA A 30 10.76 -16.29 2.61
C ALA A 30 11.02 -14.95 3.32
N GLU A 31 11.27 -13.88 2.57
CA GLU A 31 11.55 -12.57 3.16
C GLU A 31 10.26 -11.89 3.66
N PRO A 32 10.26 -11.29 4.86
CA PRO A 32 9.12 -10.53 5.34
C PRO A 32 8.90 -9.30 4.46
N PHE A 33 7.68 -9.10 3.99
CA PHE A 33 7.35 -7.89 3.26
C PHE A 33 7.33 -6.71 4.26
N PRO A 34 8.17 -5.68 4.07
CA PRO A 34 8.53 -4.77 5.17
C PRO A 34 7.50 -3.68 5.45
N TYR A 35 6.42 -3.57 4.66
CA TYR A 35 5.44 -2.48 4.79
C TYR A 35 4.09 -3.03 5.18
N ARG A 36 3.42 -2.40 6.14
CA ARG A 36 2.07 -2.73 6.57
C ARG A 36 1.03 -2.27 5.55
N ASN A 37 1.14 -1.01 5.12
CA ASN A 37 0.27 -0.38 4.12
C ASN A 37 1.11 0.26 3.01
N VAL A 38 0.46 0.60 1.90
CA VAL A 38 1.04 1.47 0.86
C VAL A 38 0.03 2.55 0.55
N ILE A 39 0.44 3.81 0.61
CA ILE A 39 -0.39 4.95 0.20
C ILE A 39 0.01 5.30 -1.23
N VAL A 40 -0.99 5.36 -2.12
CA VAL A 40 -0.81 5.69 -3.52
C VAL A 40 -1.60 6.97 -3.81
N GLY A 41 -0.90 8.00 -4.29
CA GLY A 41 -1.49 9.21 -4.84
C GLY A 41 -1.28 9.26 -6.34
N ASN A 42 -2.36 9.45 -7.11
CA ASN A 42 -2.27 9.71 -8.54
C ASN A 42 -2.35 11.23 -8.77
N PRO A 43 -1.24 11.91 -9.12
CA PRO A 43 -1.25 13.34 -9.42
C PRO A 43 -1.67 13.63 -10.87
N THR A 44 -1.90 12.62 -11.70
CA THR A 44 -2.23 12.77 -13.13
C THR A 44 -3.75 12.80 -13.35
N ASP A 45 -4.18 13.37 -14.47
CA ASP A 45 -5.59 13.35 -14.90
C ASP A 45 -6.03 12.01 -15.52
N LYS A 46 -5.08 11.08 -15.72
CA LYS A 46 -5.38 9.77 -16.32
C LYS A 46 -5.73 8.76 -15.23
N PRO A 47 -6.77 7.93 -15.43
CA PRO A 47 -7.03 6.82 -14.52
C PRO A 47 -5.89 5.80 -14.61
N VAL A 48 -5.38 5.37 -13.46
CA VAL A 48 -4.35 4.33 -13.35
C VAL A 48 -4.90 3.16 -12.56
N LYS A 49 -4.91 1.97 -13.15
CA LYS A 49 -5.27 0.74 -12.46
C LYS A 49 -4.17 0.37 -11.47
N ILE A 50 -4.55 0.06 -10.24
CA ILE A 50 -3.64 -0.36 -9.17
C ILE A 50 -3.94 -1.82 -8.87
N ASP A 51 -2.99 -2.69 -9.15
CA ASP A 51 -3.14 -4.11 -8.83
C ASP A 51 -2.83 -4.33 -7.36
N VAL A 52 -3.81 -4.90 -6.65
CA VAL A 52 -3.73 -5.25 -5.23
C VAL A 52 -3.88 -6.76 -5.05
N PRO A 53 -3.21 -7.36 -4.07
CA PRO A 53 -2.34 -6.71 -3.07
C PRO A 53 -0.88 -6.55 -3.55
N VAL A 54 -0.12 -5.70 -2.86
CA VAL A 54 1.30 -5.45 -3.18
C VAL A 54 2.16 -6.54 -2.57
N TYR A 55 2.96 -7.23 -3.37
CA TYR A 55 3.76 -8.39 -2.91
C TYR A 55 5.28 -8.16 -2.92
N ASP A 56 5.77 -7.18 -3.66
CA ASP A 56 7.20 -6.98 -3.84
C ASP A 56 7.59 -5.49 -3.86
N LYS A 57 8.88 -5.20 -3.63
CA LYS A 57 9.42 -3.84 -3.66
C LYS A 57 9.45 -3.27 -5.08
N GLU A 58 9.61 -4.12 -6.10
CA GLU A 58 9.63 -3.67 -7.49
C GLU A 58 8.32 -3.03 -7.91
N TRP A 59 7.19 -3.47 -7.35
CA TRP A 59 5.87 -2.89 -7.55
C TRP A 59 5.89 -1.40 -7.22
N ILE A 60 6.55 -1.00 -6.12
CA ILE A 60 6.67 0.40 -5.72
C ILE A 60 7.42 1.19 -6.78
N ASP A 61 8.54 0.65 -7.26
CA ASP A 61 9.38 1.33 -8.24
C ASP A 61 8.69 1.45 -9.60
N ARG A 62 7.99 0.39 -10.05
CA ARG A 62 7.18 0.42 -11.28
C ARG A 62 6.10 1.50 -11.20
N HIS A 63 5.39 1.60 -10.08
CA HIS A 63 4.31 2.58 -9.93
C HIS A 63 4.85 4.01 -9.80
N ARG A 64 6.01 4.22 -9.16
CA ARG A 64 6.70 5.52 -9.16
C ARG A 64 7.10 5.96 -10.57
N LYS A 65 7.57 5.04 -11.41
CA LYS A 65 7.91 5.32 -12.82
C LYS A 65 6.70 5.73 -13.67
N LEU A 66 5.49 5.33 -13.28
CA LEU A 66 4.24 5.80 -13.90
C LEU A 66 3.85 7.24 -13.49
N GLY A 67 4.65 7.90 -12.64
CA GLY A 67 4.36 9.23 -12.11
C GLY A 67 3.48 9.22 -10.87
N LEU A 68 3.22 8.05 -10.27
CA LEU A 68 2.45 7.96 -9.04
C LEU A 68 3.31 8.30 -7.81
N ILE A 69 2.68 8.92 -6.83
CA ILE A 69 3.26 9.14 -5.51
C ILE A 69 3.01 7.88 -4.68
N VAL A 70 4.04 7.05 -4.52
CA VAL A 70 3.95 5.80 -3.75
C VAL A 70 4.75 5.90 -2.45
N VAL A 71 4.03 5.83 -1.33
CA VAL A 71 4.59 5.89 0.03
C VAL A 71 4.34 4.56 0.75
N PRO A 72 5.36 3.70 0.87
CA PRO A 72 5.25 2.53 1.74
C PRO A 72 5.17 2.96 3.21
N VAL A 73 4.35 2.27 4.00
CA VAL A 73 4.10 2.60 5.41
C VAL A 73 4.46 1.39 6.28
N LYS A 74 5.38 1.58 7.21
CA LYS A 74 5.79 0.59 8.20
C LYS A 74 4.81 0.58 9.39
N VAL A 75 5.06 -0.29 10.37
CA VAL A 75 4.17 -0.44 11.52
C VAL A 75 4.25 0.77 12.46
N GLU A 76 5.44 1.32 12.59
CA GLU A 76 5.83 2.45 13.44
C GLU A 76 5.50 3.82 12.85
N ASP A 77 5.12 3.87 11.57
CA ASP A 77 4.84 5.12 10.87
C ASP A 77 3.45 5.69 11.23
N ASP A 78 3.34 7.02 11.32
CA ASP A 78 2.04 7.70 11.39
C ASP A 78 1.33 7.65 10.02
N PHE A 79 0.46 6.65 9.87
CA PHE A 79 -0.35 6.49 8.67
C PHE A 79 -1.19 7.73 8.33
N VAL A 80 -1.79 8.39 9.33
CA VAL A 80 -2.70 9.52 9.10
C VAL A 80 -1.92 10.74 8.61
N GLY A 81 -0.77 11.03 9.22
CA GLY A 81 0.15 12.07 8.77
C GLY A 81 0.64 11.83 7.35
N LEU A 82 1.10 10.61 7.04
CA LEU A 82 1.58 10.25 5.70
C LEU A 82 0.45 10.34 4.65
N PHE A 83 -0.76 9.89 4.98
CA PHE A 83 -1.92 10.00 4.11
C PHE A 83 -2.26 11.46 3.79
N ASN A 84 -2.28 12.32 4.79
CA ASN A 84 -2.55 13.75 4.61
C ASN A 84 -1.46 14.43 3.79
N MET A 85 -0.19 14.05 3.95
CA MET A 85 0.92 14.53 3.13
C MET A 85 0.74 14.15 1.65
N VAL A 86 0.44 12.88 1.35
CA VAL A 86 0.20 12.43 -0.04
C VAL A 86 -1.02 13.14 -0.63
N ARG A 87 -2.10 13.26 0.14
CA ARG A 87 -3.31 13.97 -0.28
C ARG A 87 -3.04 15.43 -0.63
N LYS A 88 -2.21 16.14 0.15
CA LYS A 88 -1.81 17.52 -0.15
C LYS A 88 -0.98 17.61 -1.42
N LYS A 89 -0.02 16.70 -1.61
CA LYS A 89 0.81 16.64 -2.83
C LYS A 89 -0.06 16.45 -4.08
N VAL A 90 -0.97 15.48 -4.08
CA VAL A 90 -1.90 15.25 -5.20
C VAL A 90 -2.74 16.48 -5.50
N LYS A 91 -3.27 17.16 -4.47
CA LYS A 91 -4.06 18.39 -4.65
C LYS A 91 -3.24 19.56 -5.21
N GLY A 92 -1.96 19.66 -4.86
CA GLY A 92 -1.06 20.70 -5.33
C GLY A 92 -0.39 20.41 -6.68
N SER A 93 -0.63 19.24 -7.28
CA SER A 93 -0.15 18.89 -8.62
C SER A 93 -1.05 19.38 -9.76
N LYS A 94 -2.11 20.13 -9.43
CA LYS A 94 -2.99 20.80 -10.40
C LYS A 94 -2.43 22.14 -10.84
#